data_AF-A0A9D7III2-F1
#
_entry.id   AF-A0A9D7III2-F1
#
_cell.length_a   1.000
_cell.length_b   1.000
_cell.length_c   1.000
_cell.angle_alpha   90.00
_cell.angle_beta   90.00
_cell.angle_gamma   90.00
#
_symmetry.space_group_name_H-M   'P 1'
#
loop_
_entity.id
_entity.type
_entity.pdbx_description
1 polymer ?
#
loop_
_entity_poly.entity_id
_entity_poly.type
_entity_poly.pdbx_seq_one_letter_code
_entity_poly.pdbx_strand_id
1 'polypeptide(L)'
;MADKSGKLTAPPETIDLSDIDYWGGDSEQALYDRLLGRTTLEDIKDTYNILVKAGDEISESLADDIERCGIDRVKIRSVLCCETSRGVCVKCYGRDLARGHMVLMGEAVGVIAAQSIGEPGTQLTLRTFHIGGTASRIVSGSAIYANLKDGELGVVRYINMDAEEKKDEIITIGRNGKIIVTFLGRKRLVEGVSKSPVTN
;
A
#
# COMPACT_ATOMS: atom_id res chain seq x y z
N MET A 1 14.61 -30.06 -7.78
CA MET A 1 14.60 -31.43 -8.40
C MET A 1 15.00 -32.37 -7.28
N ALA A 2 14.25 -33.45 -6.98
CA ALA A 2 14.71 -34.43 -5.99
C ALA A 2 16.09 -34.94 -6.42
N ASP A 3 17.07 -34.93 -5.52
CA ASP A 3 18.32 -35.65 -5.71
C ASP A 3 17.99 -37.12 -6.04
N LYS A 4 18.78 -37.74 -6.92
CA LYS A 4 18.73 -39.16 -7.31
C LYS A 4 18.83 -40.13 -6.11
N SER A 5 19.05 -39.62 -4.90
CA SER A 5 19.07 -40.36 -3.63
C SER A 5 17.78 -40.30 -2.80
N GLY A 6 16.74 -39.58 -3.26
CA GLY A 6 15.46 -39.48 -2.53
C GLY A 6 15.55 -38.72 -1.20
N LYS A 7 16.68 -38.09 -0.89
CA LYS A 7 16.82 -37.19 0.27
C LYS A 7 16.48 -35.77 -0.14
N LEU A 8 15.58 -35.13 0.60
CA LEU A 8 15.42 -33.68 0.58
C LEU A 8 16.77 -33.08 1.00
N THR A 9 17.56 -32.63 0.04
CA THR A 9 18.63 -31.67 0.29
C THR A 9 18.00 -30.41 0.90
N ALA A 10 18.74 -29.77 1.81
CA ALA A 10 18.29 -28.69 2.70
C ALA A 10 17.24 -27.76 2.06
N PRO A 11 16.20 -27.36 2.82
CA PRO A 11 15.14 -26.51 2.28
C PRO A 11 15.80 -25.26 1.67
N PRO A 12 15.47 -24.91 0.41
CA PRO A 12 15.97 -23.67 -0.17
C PRO A 12 15.57 -22.52 0.76
N GLU A 13 16.43 -21.50 0.87
CA GLU A 13 16.20 -20.30 1.68
C GLU A 13 14.73 -19.86 1.53
N THR A 14 13.95 -19.89 2.61
CA THR A 14 12.51 -19.64 2.56
C THR A 14 12.24 -18.15 2.72
N ILE A 15 11.18 -17.66 2.09
CA ILE A 15 10.71 -16.29 2.33
C ILE A 15 9.48 -16.35 3.21
N ASP A 16 9.62 -15.75 4.39
CA ASP A 16 8.52 -15.56 5.33
C ASP A 16 7.87 -14.20 5.04
N LEU A 17 6.60 -14.22 4.67
CA LEU A 17 5.79 -13.01 4.56
C LEU A 17 5.13 -12.71 5.90
N SER A 18 5.11 -11.43 6.24
CA SER A 18 4.43 -10.83 7.41
C SER A 18 3.85 -9.48 7.01
N ASP A 19 3.01 -8.89 7.86
CA ASP A 19 2.57 -7.52 7.72
C ASP A 19 3.76 -6.54 7.66
N ILE A 20 3.57 -5.43 6.94
CA ILE A 20 4.51 -4.30 6.96
C ILE A 20 3.87 -3.18 7.77
N ASP A 21 4.42 -2.95 8.96
CA ASP A 21 3.94 -1.89 9.86
C ASP A 21 4.77 -0.61 9.71
N TYR A 22 4.10 0.55 9.82
CA TYR A 22 4.77 1.82 10.01
C TYR A 22 5.39 1.91 11.41
N TRP A 23 6.38 2.79 11.54
CA TRP A 23 6.83 3.34 12.82
C TRP A 23 5.73 4.25 13.42
N GLY A 24 4.67 3.62 13.91
CA GLY A 24 3.45 4.30 14.39
C GLY A 24 2.28 3.37 14.69
N GLY A 25 2.34 2.10 14.27
CA GLY A 25 1.32 1.08 14.59
C GLY A 25 0.20 0.92 13.55
N ASP A 26 0.19 1.74 12.49
CA ASP A 26 -0.67 1.51 11.32
C ASP A 26 0.08 0.62 10.30
N SER A 27 -0.60 -0.37 9.72
CA SER A 27 -0.02 -1.24 8.69
C SER A 27 -0.02 -0.54 7.32
N GLU A 28 1.15 -0.48 6.67
CA GLU A 28 1.30 0.05 5.31
C GLU A 28 0.76 -0.94 4.27
N GLN A 29 0.98 -2.23 4.53
CA GLN A 29 0.56 -3.31 3.64
C GLN A 29 0.18 -4.55 4.44
N ALA A 30 -1.08 -4.94 4.34
CA ALA A 30 -1.63 -6.12 5.01
C ALA A 30 -1.07 -7.41 4.41
N LEU A 31 -0.97 -8.45 5.23
CA LEU A 31 -0.54 -9.78 4.85
C LEU A 31 -1.42 -10.35 3.74
N TYR A 32 -2.72 -10.07 3.76
CA TYR A 32 -3.68 -10.44 2.72
C TYR A 32 -3.18 -10.07 1.31
N ASP A 33 -2.83 -8.80 1.09
CA ASP A 33 -2.38 -8.29 -0.22
C ASP A 33 -1.05 -8.91 -0.65
N ARG A 34 -0.21 -9.30 0.31
CA ARG A 34 1.10 -9.91 0.04
C ARG A 34 0.98 -11.40 -0.30
N LEU A 35 -0.03 -12.09 0.23
CA LEU A 35 -0.25 -13.53 0.02
C LEU A 35 -1.01 -13.85 -1.26
N LEU A 36 -1.86 -12.94 -1.73
CA LEU A 36 -2.75 -13.21 -2.85
C LEU A 36 -1.99 -13.70 -4.10
N GLY A 37 -2.42 -14.85 -4.64
CA GLY A 37 -1.85 -15.44 -5.85
C GLY A 37 -0.44 -16.04 -5.67
N ARG A 38 0.05 -16.15 -4.43
CA ARG A 38 1.29 -16.88 -4.12
C ARG A 38 1.00 -18.36 -3.85
N THR A 39 2.04 -19.17 -3.92
CA THR A 39 1.96 -20.61 -3.60
C THR A 39 2.65 -20.89 -2.29
N THR A 40 2.01 -21.67 -1.42
CA THR A 40 2.56 -22.04 -0.10
C THR A 40 3.72 -23.02 -0.23
N LEU A 41 4.68 -22.93 0.69
CA LEU A 41 5.76 -23.91 0.80
C LEU A 41 5.40 -25.04 1.77
N GLU A 42 4.75 -24.70 2.87
CA GLU A 42 4.34 -25.60 3.95
C GLU A 42 2.81 -25.57 4.10
N ASP A 43 2.25 -26.60 4.75
CA ASP A 43 0.83 -26.62 5.09
C ASP A 43 0.53 -25.49 6.08
N ILE A 44 -0.42 -24.62 5.74
CA ILE A 44 -0.93 -23.60 6.66
C ILE A 44 -2.07 -24.23 7.46
N LYS A 45 -1.93 -24.24 8.78
CA LYS A 45 -2.88 -24.86 9.69
C LYS A 45 -3.43 -23.84 10.66
N ASP A 46 -4.74 -23.90 10.84
CA ASP A 46 -5.39 -23.40 12.03
C ASP A 46 -5.23 -24.41 13.19
N THR A 47 -5.67 -24.02 14.38
CA THR A 47 -5.65 -24.80 15.62
C THR A 47 -6.12 -26.25 15.45
N TYR A 48 -7.09 -26.49 14.55
CA TYR A 48 -7.68 -27.83 14.34
C TYR A 48 -7.72 -28.31 12.88
N ASN A 49 -7.57 -27.43 11.90
CA ASN A 49 -7.76 -27.75 10.48
C ASN A 49 -6.62 -27.21 9.60
N ILE A 50 -6.34 -27.89 8.49
CA ILE A 50 -5.42 -27.39 7.46
C ILE A 50 -6.22 -26.43 6.57
N LEU A 51 -5.82 -25.16 6.51
CA LEU A 51 -6.45 -24.15 5.66
C LEU A 51 -5.96 -24.28 4.21
N VAL A 52 -4.65 -24.39 4.02
CA VAL A 52 -4.00 -24.49 2.70
C VAL A 52 -2.94 -25.58 2.76
N LYS A 53 -2.94 -26.48 1.77
CA LYS A 53 -1.90 -27.51 1.65
C LYS A 53 -0.64 -26.93 1.03
N ALA A 54 0.49 -27.54 1.32
CA ALA A 54 1.78 -27.21 0.74
C ALA A 54 1.73 -27.32 -0.79
N GLY A 55 2.06 -26.22 -1.47
CA GLY A 55 2.18 -26.19 -2.93
C GLY A 55 0.89 -25.84 -3.67
N ASP A 56 -0.16 -25.42 -2.95
CA ASP A 56 -1.39 -24.86 -3.49
C ASP A 56 -1.33 -23.32 -3.55
N GLU A 57 -2.13 -22.74 -4.44
CA GLU A 57 -2.28 -21.29 -4.60
C GLU A 57 -3.17 -20.71 -3.50
N ILE A 58 -2.80 -19.53 -2.99
CA ILE A 58 -3.62 -18.75 -2.07
C ILE A 58 -4.59 -17.89 -2.88
N SER A 59 -5.85 -18.31 -2.90
CA SER A 59 -6.97 -17.51 -3.43
C SER A 59 -7.44 -16.45 -2.42
N GLU A 60 -8.27 -15.52 -2.87
CA GLU A 60 -8.88 -14.46 -2.06
C GLU A 60 -9.58 -15.03 -0.81
N SER A 61 -10.36 -16.10 -0.97
CA SER A 61 -11.04 -16.77 0.14
C SER A 61 -10.07 -17.37 1.16
N LEU A 62 -8.97 -17.96 0.69
CA LEU A 62 -7.98 -18.57 1.56
C LEU A 62 -7.14 -17.51 2.28
N ALA A 63 -6.84 -16.39 1.62
CA ALA A 63 -6.16 -15.27 2.23
C ALA A 63 -7.00 -14.64 3.36
N ASP A 64 -8.31 -14.47 3.14
CA ASP A 64 -9.25 -14.00 4.18
C ASP A 64 -9.27 -14.95 5.39
N ASP A 65 -9.31 -16.27 5.14
CA ASP A 65 -9.32 -17.26 6.23
C ASP A 65 -8.00 -17.24 7.02
N ILE A 66 -6.85 -17.07 6.35
CA ILE A 66 -5.53 -16.95 6.98
C ILE A 66 -5.46 -15.71 7.88
N GLU A 67 -5.97 -14.57 7.42
CA GLU A 67 -6.01 -13.33 8.19
C GLU A 67 -6.95 -13.45 9.41
N ARG A 68 -8.13 -14.07 9.24
CA ARG A 68 -9.08 -14.32 10.35
C ARG A 68 -8.54 -15.24 11.42
N CYS A 69 -7.68 -16.19 11.05
CA CYS A 69 -7.01 -17.07 12.01
C CYS A 69 -5.90 -16.36 12.81
N GLY A 70 -5.53 -15.11 12.46
CA GLY A 70 -4.48 -14.37 13.15
C GLY A 70 -3.08 -14.95 12.92
N ILE A 71 -2.81 -15.43 11.70
CA ILE A 71 -1.51 -15.96 11.34
C ILE A 71 -0.60 -14.82 10.88
N ASP A 72 0.38 -14.43 11.69
CA ASP A 72 1.26 -13.29 11.39
C ASP A 72 2.35 -13.59 10.34
N ARG A 73 2.68 -14.86 10.13
CA ARG A 73 3.79 -15.29 9.27
C ARG A 73 3.46 -16.49 8.42
N VAL A 74 3.72 -16.38 7.12
CA VAL A 74 3.48 -17.46 6.16
C VAL A 74 4.71 -17.68 5.28
N LYS A 75 5.14 -18.94 5.19
CA LYS A 75 6.19 -19.40 4.28
C LYS A 75 5.63 -19.61 2.88
N ILE A 76 6.14 -18.84 1.93
CA ILE A 76 5.75 -18.93 0.53
C ILE A 76 6.90 -19.40 -0.35
N ARG A 77 6.54 -19.88 -1.55
CA ARG A 77 7.48 -20.08 -2.64
C ARG A 77 7.81 -18.74 -3.27
N SER A 78 9.08 -18.55 -3.60
CA SER A 78 9.57 -17.33 -4.25
C SER A 78 10.35 -17.66 -5.52
N VAL A 79 10.35 -16.70 -6.44
CA VAL A 79 11.19 -16.70 -7.64
C VAL A 79 12.68 -16.61 -7.31
N LEU A 80 13.04 -16.00 -6.17
CA LEU A 80 14.43 -15.85 -5.73
C LEU A 80 15.06 -17.18 -5.33
N CYS A 81 14.24 -18.10 -4.82
CA CYS A 81 14.69 -19.37 -4.25
C CYS A 81 14.32 -20.54 -5.18
N CYS A 82 14.10 -20.25 -6.46
CA CYS A 82 13.70 -21.23 -7.46
C CYS A 82 14.91 -22.04 -7.95
N GLU A 83 14.88 -23.36 -7.79
CA GLU A 83 15.95 -24.27 -8.21
C GLU A 83 16.00 -24.57 -9.73
N THR A 84 15.17 -23.91 -10.53
CA THR A 84 15.15 -24.14 -11.98
C THR A 84 16.39 -23.54 -12.62
N SER A 85 17.09 -24.33 -13.45
CA SER A 85 18.37 -23.94 -14.05
C SER A 85 18.26 -22.80 -15.06
N ARG A 86 17.14 -22.74 -15.80
CA ARG A 86 16.82 -21.66 -16.74
C ARG A 86 15.34 -21.32 -16.67
N GLY A 87 15.06 -20.09 -16.25
CA GLY A 87 13.69 -19.61 -16.05
C GLY A 87 13.18 -19.89 -14.63
N VAL A 88 11.86 -19.79 -14.45
CA VAL A 88 11.19 -19.89 -13.16
C VAL A 88 10.05 -20.90 -13.29
N CYS A 89 9.85 -21.75 -12.28
CA CYS A 89 8.73 -22.69 -12.29
C CYS A 89 7.40 -21.99 -11.96
N VAL A 90 6.30 -22.54 -12.47
CA VAL A 90 4.92 -22.02 -12.27
C VAL A 90 4.60 -21.76 -10.80
N LYS A 91 4.98 -22.70 -9.92
CA LYS A 91 4.72 -22.61 -8.48
C LYS A 91 5.56 -21.56 -7.74
N CYS A 92 6.73 -21.18 -8.25
CA CYS A 92 7.54 -20.13 -7.63
C CYS A 92 7.11 -18.73 -8.09
N TYR A 93 6.53 -18.62 -9.28
CA TYR A 93 5.96 -17.38 -9.78
C TYR A 93 4.57 -17.12 -9.16
N GLY A 94 3.69 -18.12 -9.24
CA GLY A 94 2.31 -18.05 -8.76
C GLY A 94 1.33 -17.62 -9.85
N ARG A 95 0.40 -16.75 -9.48
CA ARG A 95 -0.67 -16.22 -10.30
C ARG A 95 -0.19 -15.11 -11.23
N ASP A 96 -0.66 -15.13 -12.48
CA ASP A 96 -0.60 -13.96 -13.36
C ASP A 96 -1.62 -12.91 -12.87
N LEU A 97 -1.11 -11.79 -12.36
CA LEU A 97 -1.94 -10.69 -11.85
C LEU A 97 -2.74 -9.99 -12.94
N ALA A 98 -2.35 -10.10 -14.21
CA ALA A 98 -3.09 -9.50 -15.32
C ALA A 98 -4.33 -10.30 -15.71
N ARG A 99 -4.27 -11.63 -15.57
CA ARG A 99 -5.33 -12.55 -16.01
C ARG A 99 -6.06 -13.30 -14.89
N GLY A 100 -5.54 -13.23 -13.67
CA GLY A 100 -6.17 -13.81 -12.50
C GLY A 100 -6.17 -15.34 -12.46
N HIS A 101 -5.22 -16.01 -13.12
CA HIS A 101 -5.03 -17.46 -13.01
C HIS A 101 -3.54 -17.80 -12.90
N MET A 102 -3.22 -19.03 -12.49
CA MET A 102 -1.83 -19.51 -12.45
C MET A 102 -1.13 -19.33 -13.79
N VAL A 103 0.11 -18.86 -13.73
CA VAL A 103 0.94 -18.62 -14.91
C VAL A 103 1.06 -19.88 -15.76
N LEU A 104 1.03 -19.72 -17.08
CA LEU A 104 1.15 -20.82 -18.02
C LEU A 104 2.61 -21.09 -18.37
N MET A 105 2.91 -22.37 -18.67
CA MET A 105 4.24 -22.75 -19.13
C MET A 105 4.56 -22.06 -20.46
N GLY A 106 5.72 -21.40 -20.53
CA GLY A 106 6.19 -20.68 -21.71
C GLY A 106 5.88 -19.18 -21.71
N GLU A 107 5.24 -18.64 -20.68
CA GLU A 107 5.03 -17.19 -20.56
C GLU A 107 6.33 -16.44 -20.29
N ALA A 108 6.49 -15.29 -20.96
CA ALA A 108 7.67 -14.44 -20.87
C ALA A 108 7.65 -13.55 -19.61
N VAL A 109 7.58 -14.16 -18.43
CA VAL A 109 7.45 -13.47 -17.13
C VAL A 109 8.54 -12.43 -16.87
N GLY A 110 9.74 -12.61 -17.40
CA GLY A 110 10.84 -11.65 -17.27
C GLY A 110 10.61 -10.35 -18.03
N VAL A 111 10.04 -10.42 -19.23
CA VAL A 111 9.69 -9.22 -20.02
C VAL A 111 8.53 -8.48 -19.37
N ILE A 112 7.52 -9.22 -18.90
CA ILE A 112 6.37 -8.66 -18.17
C ILE A 112 6.84 -7.92 -16.91
N ALA A 113 7.71 -8.53 -16.11
CA ALA A 113 8.26 -7.93 -14.91
C ALA A 113 9.07 -6.65 -15.21
N ALA A 114 9.89 -6.67 -16.26
CA ALA A 114 10.69 -5.51 -16.66
C ALA A 114 9.80 -4.30 -17.04
N GLN A 115 8.74 -4.53 -17.82
CA GLN A 115 7.80 -3.47 -18.21
C GLN A 115 6.98 -2.96 -17.02
N SER A 116 6.53 -3.87 -16.15
CA SER A 116 5.73 -3.55 -14.96
C SER A 116 6.46 -2.63 -13.98
N ILE A 117 7.79 -2.59 -14.02
CA ILE A 117 8.60 -1.63 -13.26
C ILE A 117 8.98 -0.41 -14.10
N GLY A 118 9.37 -0.62 -15.36
CA GLY A 118 9.87 0.43 -16.24
C GLY A 118 8.84 1.50 -16.61
N GLU A 119 7.65 1.10 -17.04
CA GLU A 119 6.58 2.03 -17.44
C GLU A 119 6.15 2.95 -16.28
N PRO A 120 5.77 2.45 -15.09
CA PRO A 120 5.42 3.33 -13.97
C PRO A 120 6.62 4.15 -13.46
N GLY A 121 7.85 3.62 -13.53
CA GLY A 121 9.05 4.37 -13.13
C GLY A 121 9.33 5.59 -14.02
N THR A 122 9.22 5.41 -15.35
CA THR A 122 9.34 6.53 -16.29
C THR A 122 8.23 7.56 -16.10
N GLN A 123 7.00 7.10 -15.83
CA GLN A 123 5.86 7.97 -15.54
C GLN A 123 6.04 8.75 -14.24
N LEU A 124 6.53 8.12 -13.17
CA LEU A 124 6.80 8.77 -11.89
C LEU A 124 7.85 9.87 -12.05
N THR A 125 8.90 9.59 -12.82
CA THR A 125 9.97 10.57 -13.10
C THR A 125 9.41 11.79 -13.81
N LEU A 126 8.65 11.60 -14.89
CA LEU A 126 8.01 12.71 -15.61
C LEU A 126 7.08 13.50 -14.68
N ARG A 127 6.17 12.84 -13.94
CA ARG A 127 5.25 13.53 -13.03
C ARG A 127 5.97 14.33 -11.95
N THR A 128 7.05 13.80 -11.39
CA THR A 128 7.79 14.44 -10.29
C THR A 128 8.47 15.72 -10.76
N PHE A 129 9.10 15.74 -11.94
CA PHE A 129 9.72 16.96 -12.48
C PHE A 129 8.69 18.02 -12.88
N HIS A 130 7.56 17.61 -13.44
CA HIS A 130 6.53 18.56 -13.88
C HIS A 130 5.78 19.19 -12.69
N ILE A 131 5.64 18.47 -11.57
CA ILE A 131 5.02 18.98 -10.33
C ILE A 131 6.05 19.70 -9.43
N GLY A 132 7.31 19.29 -9.46
CA GLY A 132 8.41 19.86 -8.64
C GLY A 132 8.79 21.31 -8.96
N GLY A 133 8.32 21.86 -10.09
CA GLY A 133 8.49 23.29 -10.43
C GLY A 133 7.57 24.23 -9.63
N THR A 134 6.54 23.67 -8.97
CA THR A 134 5.66 24.40 -8.06
C THR A 134 5.77 23.77 -6.69
N ALA A 135 6.56 24.38 -5.81
CA ALA A 135 6.80 23.96 -4.42
C ALA A 135 5.56 24.06 -3.51
N SER A 136 4.37 23.82 -4.05
CA SER A 136 3.09 23.92 -3.36
C SER A 136 2.33 22.63 -3.53
N ARG A 137 2.75 21.59 -2.81
CA ARG A 137 1.85 20.53 -2.36
C ARG A 137 2.34 19.93 -1.06
N ILE A 138 1.63 20.32 0.00
CA ILE A 138 1.15 19.46 1.07
C ILE A 138 2.18 19.04 2.13
N VAL A 139 2.35 19.91 3.13
CA VAL A 139 2.37 19.46 4.53
C VAL A 139 0.92 19.47 5.01
N SER A 140 0.21 18.35 4.85
CA SER A 140 -1.06 18.12 5.54
C SER A 140 -0.77 17.85 7.01
N GLY A 141 -0.74 18.90 7.82
CA GLY A 141 -0.50 18.69 9.25
C GLY A 141 -0.39 19.93 10.13
N SER A 142 -0.88 21.10 9.75
CA SER A 142 -0.96 22.24 10.68
C SER A 142 -2.36 22.32 11.29
N ALA A 143 -2.62 21.50 12.31
CA ALA A 143 -3.70 21.79 13.25
C ALA A 143 -3.24 22.99 14.10
N ILE A 144 -3.84 24.16 13.86
CA ILE A 144 -3.56 25.37 14.65
C ILE A 144 -4.59 25.42 15.77
N TYR A 145 -4.12 25.39 17.01
CA TYR A 145 -4.94 25.57 18.21
C TYR A 145 -5.12 27.07 18.45
N ALA A 146 -6.36 27.56 18.36
CA ALA A 146 -6.66 28.97 18.61
C ALA A 146 -7.35 29.10 19.97
N ASN A 147 -6.80 29.93 20.86
CA ASN A 147 -7.45 30.33 22.10
C ASN A 147 -8.50 31.41 21.77
N LEU A 148 -9.79 31.10 21.89
CA LEU A 148 -10.84 32.10 21.83
C LEU A 148 -11.04 32.78 23.19
N LYS A 149 -11.59 34.00 23.16
CA LYS A 149 -11.72 34.93 24.30
C LYS A 149 -12.50 34.40 25.52
N ASP A 150 -13.14 33.25 25.42
CA ASP A 150 -14.00 32.66 26.47
C ASP A 150 -13.46 31.35 27.07
N GLY A 151 -12.19 31.00 26.84
CA GLY A 151 -11.57 29.82 27.45
C GLY A 151 -11.99 28.47 26.86
N GLU A 152 -12.81 28.47 25.80
CA GLU A 152 -13.14 27.26 25.04
C GLU A 152 -12.02 26.92 24.05
N LEU A 153 -11.52 25.68 24.13
CA LEU A 153 -10.54 25.13 23.20
C LEU A 153 -11.24 24.75 21.89
N GLY A 154 -10.94 25.51 20.83
CA GLY A 154 -11.36 25.22 19.47
C GLY A 154 -10.19 24.72 18.63
N VAL A 155 -10.40 23.66 17.86
CA VAL A 155 -9.44 23.18 16.86
C VAL A 155 -9.86 23.66 15.49
N VAL A 156 -9.00 24.41 14.81
CA VAL A 156 -9.19 24.82 13.42
C VAL A 156 -8.38 23.87 12.53
N ARG A 157 -9.06 23.24 11.57
CA ARG A 157 -8.45 22.36 10.57
C ARG A 157 -8.71 22.91 9.17
N TYR A 158 -7.63 23.14 8.44
CA TYR A 158 -7.67 23.51 7.03
C TYR A 158 -7.59 22.23 6.17
N ILE A 159 -8.50 22.06 5.22
CA ILE A 159 -8.55 20.91 4.32
C ILE A 159 -8.51 21.43 2.88
N ASN A 160 -7.60 20.89 2.06
CA ASN A 160 -7.44 21.22 0.64
C ASN A 160 -7.29 22.72 0.36
N MET A 161 -6.52 23.41 1.20
CA MET A 161 -6.25 24.84 1.07
C MET A 161 -4.81 25.03 0.62
N ASP A 162 -4.63 25.38 -0.66
CA ASP A 162 -3.37 25.88 -1.17
C ASP A 162 -3.33 27.39 -0.90
N ALA A 163 -2.20 27.92 -0.42
CA ALA A 163 -2.06 29.34 -0.08
C ALA A 163 -0.72 29.89 -0.60
N GLU A 164 -0.73 31.14 -1.03
CA GLU A 164 0.47 31.89 -1.46
C GLU A 164 0.54 33.21 -0.69
N GLU A 165 1.74 33.58 -0.27
CA GLU A 165 2.00 34.81 0.48
C GLU A 165 2.38 35.92 -0.51
N LYS A 166 1.62 37.01 -0.51
CA LYS A 166 1.88 38.16 -1.37
C LYS A 166 1.79 39.44 -0.55
N LYS A 167 2.93 40.11 -0.34
CA LYS A 167 3.06 41.45 0.26
C LYS A 167 2.10 41.69 1.44
N ASP A 168 2.23 40.86 2.48
CA ASP A 168 1.46 40.89 3.74
C ASP A 168 0.04 40.29 3.73
N GLU A 169 -0.37 39.64 2.64
CA GLU A 169 -1.62 38.86 2.60
C GLU A 169 -1.37 37.39 2.23
N ILE A 170 -2.06 36.48 2.93
CA ILE A 170 -2.10 35.05 2.60
C ILE A 170 -3.34 34.80 1.74
N ILE A 171 -3.12 34.51 0.47
CA ILE A 171 -4.19 34.32 -0.52
C ILE A 171 -4.34 32.82 -0.80
N THR A 172 -5.55 32.28 -0.64
CA THR A 172 -5.82 30.87 -0.93
C THR A 172 -6.03 30.65 -2.43
N ILE A 173 -5.24 29.76 -3.03
CA ILE A 173 -5.27 29.41 -4.46
C ILE A 173 -5.94 28.04 -4.61
N GLY A 174 -7.22 27.95 -4.26
CA GLY A 174 -7.96 26.70 -4.36
C GLY A 174 -9.47 26.95 -4.40
N ARG A 175 -10.16 26.23 -5.29
CA ARG A 175 -11.64 26.33 -5.39
C ARG A 175 -12.37 25.47 -4.35
N ASN A 176 -11.68 24.53 -3.73
CA ASN A 176 -12.27 23.48 -2.88
C ASN A 176 -11.73 23.49 -1.43
N GLY A 177 -11.15 24.61 -0.99
CA GLY A 177 -10.67 24.75 0.39
C GLY A 177 -11.82 24.72 1.39
N LYS A 178 -11.71 23.92 2.44
CA LYS A 178 -12.66 23.88 3.56
C LYS A 178 -11.94 24.20 4.86
N ILE A 179 -12.56 25.04 5.68
CA ILE A 179 -12.12 25.30 7.06
C ILE A 179 -13.10 24.61 7.99
N ILE A 180 -12.62 23.68 8.81
CA ILE A 180 -13.41 23.00 9.82
C ILE A 180 -13.00 23.54 11.19
N VAL A 181 -13.94 24.15 11.89
CA VAL A 181 -13.75 24.56 13.28
C VAL A 181 -14.50 23.57 14.17
N THR A 182 -13.77 22.86 15.03
CA THR A 182 -14.33 21.92 15.99
C THR A 182 -14.18 22.47 17.40
N PHE A 183 -15.30 22.71 18.07
CA PHE A 183 -15.32 23.04 19.48
C PHE A 183 -15.47 21.76 20.29
N LEU A 184 -14.77 21.64 21.42
CA LEU A 184 -14.98 20.57 22.40
C LEU A 184 -16.42 20.65 22.95
N GLY A 185 -17.33 19.90 22.30
CA GLY A 185 -18.74 19.77 22.72
C GLY A 185 -19.80 20.13 21.67
N ARG A 186 -19.46 20.87 20.59
CA ARG A 186 -20.40 21.18 19.49
C ARG A 186 -19.67 21.23 18.13
N LYS A 187 -20.00 20.30 17.22
CA LYS A 187 -19.55 20.37 15.82
C LYS A 187 -20.38 21.44 15.10
N ARG A 188 -19.73 22.50 14.61
CA ARG A 188 -20.34 23.46 13.69
C ARG A 188 -19.51 23.51 12.42
N LEU A 189 -20.03 22.95 11.34
CA LEU A 189 -19.45 23.14 10.02
C LEU A 189 -19.75 24.58 9.59
N VAL A 190 -18.71 25.38 9.39
CA VAL A 190 -18.83 26.70 8.80
C VAL A 190 -18.26 26.61 7.40
N GLU A 191 -19.11 26.34 6.41
CA GLU A 191 -18.73 26.47 5.00
C GLU A 191 -18.68 27.96 4.64
N GLY A 192 -17.55 28.60 4.93
CA GLY A 192 -17.27 29.98 4.55
C GLY A 192 -16.42 30.02 3.29
N VAL A 193 -17.04 30.13 2.12
CA VAL A 193 -16.33 30.61 0.92
C VAL A 193 -16.36 32.13 0.99
N SER A 194 -15.32 32.75 1.56
CA SER A 194 -15.14 34.19 1.42
C SER A 194 -14.67 34.47 -0.01
N LYS A 195 -15.62 34.74 -0.91
CA LYS A 195 -15.32 35.57 -2.08
C LYS A 195 -15.13 37.00 -1.57
N SER A 196 -13.89 37.42 -1.32
CA SER A 196 -13.62 38.86 -1.39
C SER A 196 -13.64 39.25 -2.87
N PRO A 197 -14.31 40.37 -3.23
CA PRO A 197 -14.38 40.82 -4.60
C PRO A 197 -12.98 41.20 -5.07
N VAL A 198 -12.59 40.65 -6.22
CA VAL A 198 -11.45 41.16 -6.99
C VAL A 198 -11.80 42.61 -7.36
N THR A 199 -11.30 43.57 -6.58
CA THR A 199 -11.24 44.96 -7.01
C THR A 199 -10.02 45.10 -7.91
N ASN A 200 -10.31 45.44 -9.16
CA ASN A 200 -9.39 45.80 -10.23
C ASN A 200 -8.52 47.01 -9.84
#